data_AF-A0A3B7L342-F1
#
_entry.id   AF-A0A3B7L342-F1
#
_cell.length_a   1.000
_cell.length_b   1.000
_cell.length_c   1.000
_cell.angle_alpha   90.00
_cell.angle_beta   90.00
_cell.angle_gamma   90.00
#
_symmetry.space_group_name_H-M   'P 1'
#
loop_
_entity.id
_entity.type
_entity.pdbx_description
1 polymer ?
#
loop_
_entity_poly.entity_id
_entity_poly.type
_entity_poly.pdbx_seq_one_letter_code
_entity_poly.pdbx_strand_id
1 'polypeptide(L)'
;MSLRNETLYDALQTIASKVSSVEIDRQSLERSLEQLEQAKQAAQEVIKQLSTEEIRELAAMPIKAGDVWLHLQFDEAAGEILITEQAEPRHRALYELLPEETPAEKSARLQRIRQAAESREAANQEGATHG
;
A
#
# COMPACT_ATOMS: atom_id res chain seq x y z
N MET A 1 -46.06 16.73 18.85
CA MET A 1 -44.89 15.84 18.70
C MET A 1 -43.81 16.34 19.65
N SER A 2 -43.10 15.48 20.41
CA SER A 2 -42.01 15.95 21.28
C SER A 2 -40.73 16.15 20.45
N LEU A 3 -39.93 17.18 20.73
CA LEU A 3 -38.66 17.45 20.03
C LEU A 3 -37.76 16.20 19.93
N ARG A 4 -37.80 15.32 20.93
CA ARG A 4 -37.00 14.10 20.99
C ARG A 4 -37.39 13.07 19.92
N ASN A 5 -38.64 13.09 19.47
CA ASN A 5 -39.11 12.22 18.39
C ASN A 5 -38.74 12.77 17.01
N GLU A 6 -38.65 14.10 16.85
CA GLU A 6 -38.18 14.73 15.61
C GLU A 6 -36.69 14.46 15.40
N THR A 7 -35.86 14.66 16.43
CA THR A 7 -34.41 14.38 16.34
C THR A 7 -34.12 12.90 16.04
N LEU A 8 -34.91 11.98 16.59
CA LEU A 8 -34.80 10.56 16.28
C LEU A 8 -35.19 10.28 14.82
N TYR A 9 -36.24 10.91 14.32
CA TYR A 9 -36.69 10.74 12.94
C TYR A 9 -35.65 11.24 11.94
N ASP A 10 -35.07 12.42 12.18
CA ASP A 10 -34.00 12.99 11.34
C ASP A 10 -32.75 12.10 11.32
N ALA A 11 -32.38 11.55 12.48
CA ALA A 11 -31.26 10.61 12.59
C ALA A 11 -31.53 9.32 11.79
N LEU A 12 -32.75 8.77 11.89
CA LEU A 12 -33.15 7.59 11.11
C LEU A 12 -33.18 7.87 9.61
N GLN A 13 -33.65 9.05 9.19
CA GLN A 13 -33.65 9.46 7.80
C GLN A 13 -32.23 9.63 7.25
N THR A 14 -31.30 10.13 8.06
CA THR A 14 -29.87 10.22 7.73
C THR A 14 -29.23 8.83 7.62
N ILE A 15 -29.58 7.89 8.50
CA ILE A 15 -29.12 6.51 8.40
C ILE A 15 -29.65 5.87 7.12
N ALA A 16 -30.94 6.06 6.81
CA ALA A 16 -31.55 5.50 5.60
C ALA A 16 -30.88 6.02 4.31
N SER A 17 -30.55 7.32 4.25
CA SER A 17 -29.84 7.87 3.09
C SER A 17 -28.41 7.32 2.96
N LYS A 18 -27.71 7.15 4.09
CA LYS A 18 -26.38 6.51 4.11
C LYS A 18 -26.45 5.06 3.64
N VAL A 19 -27.43 4.28 4.09
CA VAL A 19 -27.65 2.89 3.65
C VAL A 19 -27.88 2.84 2.14
N SER A 20 -28.75 3.71 1.61
CA SER A 20 -29.00 3.77 0.16
C SER A 20 -27.74 4.11 -0.64
N SER A 21 -26.91 5.05 -0.16
CA SER A 21 -25.63 5.38 -0.80
C SER A 21 -24.71 4.16 -0.85
N VAL A 22 -24.56 3.44 0.26
CA VAL A 22 -23.72 2.25 0.34
C VAL A 22 -24.21 1.15 -0.62
N GLU A 23 -25.53 0.98 -0.76
CA GLU A 23 -26.10 0.01 -1.70
C GLU A 23 -25.82 0.39 -3.16
N ILE A 24 -25.91 1.68 -3.50
CA ILE A 24 -25.58 2.19 -4.83
C ILE A 24 -24.09 1.98 -5.13
N ASP A 25 -23.23 2.32 -4.18
CA ASP A 25 -21.78 2.15 -4.30
C ASP A 25 -21.42 0.67 -4.47
N ARG A 26 -22.09 -0.23 -3.74
CA ARG A 26 -21.93 -1.68 -3.87
C ARG A 26 -22.31 -2.17 -5.27
N GLN A 27 -23.45 -1.74 -5.80
CA GLN A 27 -23.88 -2.12 -7.16
C GLN A 27 -22.93 -1.55 -8.23
N SER A 28 -22.42 -0.33 -8.03
CA SER A 28 -21.43 0.26 -8.93
C SER A 28 -20.15 -0.55 -8.93
N LEU A 29 -19.66 -0.95 -7.75
CA LEU A 29 -18.48 -1.78 -7.60
C LEU A 29 -18.66 -3.14 -8.29
N GLU A 30 -19.80 -3.80 -8.10
CA GLU A 30 -20.11 -5.08 -8.77
C GLU A 30 -20.01 -4.95 -10.31
N ARG A 31 -20.63 -3.91 -10.88
CA ARG A 31 -20.55 -3.66 -12.34
C ARG A 31 -19.12 -3.37 -12.79
N SER A 32 -18.36 -2.58 -12.04
CA SER A 32 -16.97 -2.28 -12.37
C SER A 32 -16.08 -3.53 -12.31
N LEU A 33 -16.33 -4.44 -11.36
CA LEU A 33 -15.62 -5.73 -11.27
C LEU A 33 -15.96 -6.64 -12.47
N GLU A 34 -17.23 -6.69 -12.89
CA GLU A 34 -17.62 -7.42 -14.10
C GLU A 34 -16.94 -6.87 -15.36
N GLN A 35 -16.86 -5.54 -15.49
CA GLN A 35 -16.15 -4.90 -16.61
C GLN A 35 -14.65 -5.18 -16.59
N LEU A 36 -14.03 -5.16 -15.40
CA LEU A 36 -12.62 -5.51 -15.24
C LEU A 36 -12.35 -6.95 -15.65
N GLU A 37 -13.22 -7.89 -15.25
CA GLU A 37 -13.11 -9.29 -15.62
C GLU A 37 -13.24 -9.49 -17.13
N GLN A 38 -14.21 -8.81 -17.77
CA GLN A 38 -14.35 -8.82 -19.23
C GLN A 38 -13.09 -8.26 -19.93
N ALA A 39 -12.51 -7.18 -19.40
CA ALA A 39 -11.29 -6.60 -19.94
C ALA A 39 -10.08 -7.55 -19.80
N LYS A 40 -9.96 -8.27 -18.68
CA LYS A 40 -8.93 -9.30 -18.49
C LYS A 40 -9.07 -10.44 -19.48
N GLN A 41 -10.29 -10.93 -19.68
CA GLN A 41 -10.57 -12.00 -20.65
C GLN A 41 -10.26 -11.55 -22.08
N ALA A 42 -10.66 -10.34 -22.47
CA ALA A 42 -10.32 -9.77 -23.77
C ALA A 42 -8.80 -9.64 -23.96
N ALA A 43 -8.07 -9.19 -22.93
CA ALA A 43 -6.62 -9.12 -22.96
C ALA A 43 -5.99 -10.52 -23.10
N GLN A 44 -6.47 -11.52 -22.37
CA GLN A 44 -6.00 -12.90 -22.50
C GLN A 44 -6.16 -13.45 -23.91
N GLU A 45 -7.30 -13.20 -24.58
CA GLU A 45 -7.52 -13.63 -25.96
C GLU A 45 -6.55 -12.99 -26.96
N VAL A 46 -6.16 -11.72 -26.73
CA VAL A 46 -5.12 -11.07 -27.54
C VAL A 46 -3.75 -11.69 -27.26
N ILE A 47 -3.42 -11.93 -26.00
CA ILE A 47 -2.09 -12.46 -25.62
C ILE A 47 -1.90 -13.90 -26.12
N LYS A 48 -2.96 -14.71 -26.19
CA LYS A 48 -2.92 -16.05 -26.80
C LYS A 48 -2.50 -16.06 -28.28
N GLN A 49 -2.64 -14.93 -28.98
CA GLN A 49 -2.26 -14.80 -30.39
C GLN A 49 -0.80 -14.37 -30.57
N LEU A 50 -0.12 -13.97 -29.49
CA LEU A 50 1.27 -13.54 -29.50
C LEU A 50 2.22 -14.75 -29.43
N SER A 51 3.42 -14.54 -29.94
CA SER A 51 4.51 -15.50 -29.77
C SER A 51 5.01 -15.52 -28.32
N THR A 52 5.61 -16.63 -27.90
CA THR A 52 6.22 -16.77 -26.56
C THR A 52 7.24 -15.68 -26.24
N GLU A 53 7.99 -15.20 -27.25
CA GLU A 53 9.00 -14.16 -27.07
C GLU A 53 8.34 -12.81 -26.75
N GLU A 54 7.29 -12.44 -27.49
CA GLU A 54 6.49 -11.23 -27.21
C GLU A 54 5.80 -11.29 -25.85
N ILE A 55 5.31 -12.47 -25.44
CA ILE A 55 4.71 -12.67 -24.11
C ILE A 55 5.75 -12.45 -23.00
N ARG A 56 6.98 -12.95 -23.17
CA ARG A 56 8.06 -12.75 -22.20
C ARG A 56 8.46 -11.28 -22.09
N GLU A 57 8.54 -10.57 -23.21
CA GLU A 57 8.82 -9.13 -23.21
C GLU A 57 7.72 -8.36 -22.45
N LEU A 58 6.45 -8.67 -22.71
CA LEU A 58 5.33 -8.06 -21.99
C LEU A 58 5.33 -8.40 -20.49
N ALA A 59 5.68 -9.63 -20.13
CA ALA A 59 5.81 -10.04 -18.73
C ALA A 59 6.93 -9.30 -17.98
N ALA A 60 7.99 -8.89 -18.68
CA ALA A 60 9.05 -8.08 -18.12
C ALA A 60 8.67 -6.59 -17.93
N MET A 61 7.54 -6.15 -18.49
CA MET A 61 7.10 -4.75 -18.51
C MET A 61 5.80 -4.56 -17.72
N PRO A 62 5.86 -4.45 -16.38
CA PRO A 62 4.66 -4.22 -15.58
C PRO A 62 4.08 -2.83 -15.84
N ILE A 63 2.74 -2.75 -15.86
CA ILE A 63 2.01 -1.51 -16.16
C ILE A 63 1.51 -0.91 -14.84
N LYS A 64 1.95 0.32 -14.53
CA LYS A 64 1.43 1.07 -13.38
C LYS A 64 0.12 1.78 -13.76
N ALA A 65 -0.95 1.50 -13.00
CA ALA A 65 -2.25 2.13 -13.14
C ALA A 65 -2.73 2.65 -11.77
N GLY A 66 -2.48 3.94 -11.50
CA GLY A 66 -2.73 4.52 -10.18
C GLY A 66 -1.83 3.87 -9.12
N ASP A 67 -2.46 3.27 -8.10
CA ASP A 67 -1.79 2.60 -6.98
C ASP A 67 -1.59 1.09 -7.20
N VAL A 68 -1.94 0.58 -8.38
CA VAL A 68 -1.86 -0.84 -8.73
C VAL A 68 -0.87 -1.06 -9.86
N TRP A 69 -0.09 -2.12 -9.74
CA TRP A 69 0.78 -2.66 -10.77
C TRP A 69 0.15 -3.91 -11.38
N LEU A 70 0.04 -3.91 -12.70
CA LEU A 70 -0.41 -5.06 -13.47
C LEU A 70 0.81 -5.86 -13.92
N HIS A 71 0.81 -7.14 -13.57
CA HIS A 71 1.86 -8.09 -13.94
C HIS A 71 1.27 -9.21 -14.77
N LEU A 72 1.94 -9.51 -15.89
CA LEU A 72 1.66 -10.70 -16.67
C LEU A 72 2.54 -11.85 -16.17
N GLN A 73 1.91 -12.95 -15.78
CA GLN A 73 2.59 -14.21 -15.49
C GLN A 73 2.29 -15.20 -16.60
N PHE A 74 3.33 -15.80 -17.16
CA PHE A 74 3.21 -16.82 -18.18
C PHE A 74 3.79 -18.13 -17.66
N ASP A 75 2.95 -19.14 -17.51
CA ASP A 75 3.38 -20.50 -17.23
C ASP A 75 3.60 -21.23 -18.56
N GLU A 76 4.87 -21.36 -18.95
CA GLU A 76 5.28 -22.05 -20.18
C GLU A 76 4.94 -23.53 -20.18
N ALA A 77 4.89 -24.18 -19.02
CA ALA A 77 4.63 -25.61 -18.92
C ALA A 77 3.13 -25.93 -19.05
N ALA A 78 2.28 -25.06 -18.50
CA ALA A 78 0.83 -25.16 -18.61
C ALA A 78 0.26 -24.45 -19.87
N GLY A 79 1.02 -23.54 -20.48
CA GLY A 79 0.54 -22.67 -21.54
C GLY A 79 -0.48 -21.63 -21.05
N GLU A 80 -0.47 -21.33 -19.74
CA GLU A 80 -1.46 -20.48 -19.09
C GLU A 80 -0.92 -19.07 -18.87
N ILE A 81 -1.79 -18.07 -19.11
CA ILE A 81 -1.50 -16.65 -18.94
C ILE A 81 -2.36 -16.09 -17.82
N LEU A 82 -1.71 -15.60 -16.77
CA LEU A 82 -2.34 -15.01 -15.60
C LEU A 82 -2.03 -13.51 -15.54
N ILE A 83 -3.07 -12.68 -15.54
CA ILE A 83 -2.94 -11.24 -15.30
C ILE A 83 -3.19 -11.01 -13.81
N THR A 84 -2.17 -10.57 -13.10
CA THR A 84 -2.22 -10.35 -11.65
C THR A 84 -2.12 -8.87 -11.30
N GLU A 85 -2.89 -8.46 -10.30
CA GLU A 85 -2.85 -7.13 -9.72
C GLU A 85 -2.02 -7.18 -8.44
N GLN A 86 -0.99 -6.34 -8.37
CA GLN A 86 -0.24 -6.11 -7.14
C GLN A 86 -0.41 -4.65 -6.73
N ALA A 87 -0.95 -4.41 -5.53
CA ALA A 87 -0.90 -3.08 -4.96
C ALA A 87 0.57 -2.64 -4.85
N GLU A 88 0.85 -1.36 -5.12
CA GLU A 88 2.19 -0.80 -4.92
C GLU A 88 2.68 -1.20 -3.52
N PRO A 89 3.85 -1.87 -3.40
CA PRO A 89 4.35 -2.27 -2.10
C PRO A 89 4.46 -0.99 -1.28
N ARG A 90 3.66 -0.91 -0.21
CA ARG A 90 3.63 0.27 0.67
C ARG A 90 5.08 0.67 0.93
N HIS A 91 5.42 1.91 0.60
CA HIS A 91 6.72 2.49 0.94
C HIS A 91 6.89 2.37 2.45
N ARG A 92 7.54 1.29 2.91
CA ARG A 92 7.89 1.15 4.31
C ARG A 92 8.99 2.15 4.57
N ALA A 93 8.76 3.03 5.53
CA ALA A 93 9.81 3.95 5.92
C ALA A 93 10.99 3.14 6.47
N LEU A 94 12.23 3.59 6.24
CA LEU A 94 13.44 2.86 6.64
C LEU A 94 13.45 2.45 8.13
N TYR A 95 12.77 3.21 8.99
CA TYR A 95 12.66 2.90 10.42
C TYR A 95 11.72 1.72 10.73
N GLU A 96 10.80 1.36 9.83
CA GLU A 96 9.91 0.20 9.94
C GLU A 96 10.58 -1.11 9.51
N LEU A 97 11.75 -1.00 8.88
CA LEU A 97 12.60 -2.13 8.50
C LEU A 97 13.67 -2.44 9.56
N LEU A 98 13.81 -1.58 10.56
CA LEU A 98 14.68 -1.85 11.70
C LEU A 98 13.97 -2.86 12.61
N PRO A 99 14.68 -3.87 13.14
CA PRO A 99 14.13 -4.76 14.16
C PRO A 99 13.63 -3.92 15.34
N GLU A 100 12.50 -4.32 15.94
CA GLU A 100 11.95 -3.62 17.10
C GLU A 100 12.99 -3.60 18.23
N GLU A 101 13.65 -2.44 18.42
CA GLU A 101 14.58 -2.25 19.54
C GLU A 101 13.78 -2.36 20.83
N THR A 102 14.17 -3.27 21.71
CA THR A 102 13.61 -3.32 23.07
C THR A 102 13.91 -2.01 23.80
N PRO A 103 13.09 -1.62 24.81
CA PRO A 103 13.35 -0.41 25.60
C PRO A 103 14.78 -0.37 26.22
N ALA A 104 15.35 -1.54 26.51
CA ALA A 104 16.71 -1.70 27.01
C ALA A 104 17.78 -1.38 25.94
N GLU A 105 17.60 -1.80 24.70
CA GLU A 105 18.52 -1.52 23.59
C GLU A 105 18.50 -0.04 23.20
N LYS A 106 17.30 0.54 23.12
CA LYS A 106 17.11 1.97 22.84
C LYS A 106 17.76 2.85 23.91
N SER A 107 17.58 2.51 25.19
CA SER A 107 18.21 3.25 26.30
C SER A 107 19.74 3.11 26.28
N ALA A 108 20.27 1.90 26.05
CA ALA A 108 21.71 1.68 25.91
C ALA A 108 22.32 2.45 24.72
N ARG A 109 21.60 2.56 23.59
CA ARG A 109 22.04 3.37 22.44
C ARG A 109 22.05 4.86 22.76
N LEU A 110 21.00 5.39 23.39
CA LEU A 110 20.94 6.80 23.79
C LEU A 110 22.02 7.15 24.82
N GLN A 111 22.32 6.24 25.75
CA GLN A 111 23.39 6.44 26.74
C GLN A 111 24.78 6.48 26.09
N ARG A 112 25.05 5.61 25.11
CA ARG A 112 26.28 5.65 24.31
C ARG A 112 26.42 6.95 23.52
N ILE A 113 25.33 7.45 22.93
CA ILE A 113 25.33 8.72 22.19
C ILE A 113 25.63 9.89 23.13
N ARG A 114 25.02 9.92 24.33
CA ARG A 114 25.28 10.96 25.33
C ARG A 114 26.74 10.95 25.80
N GLN A 115 27.29 9.78 26.13
CA GLN A 115 28.70 9.64 26.53
C GLN A 115 29.66 10.07 25.41
N ALA A 116 29.32 9.78 24.15
CA ALA A 116 30.11 10.22 23.00
C ALA A 116 30.03 11.75 22.77
N ALA A 117 28.91 12.39 23.12
CA ALA A 117 28.77 13.85 23.06
C ALA A 117 29.54 14.52 24.21
N GLU A 118 29.39 14.02 25.43
CA GLU A 118 30.07 14.53 26.64
C GLU A 118 31.60 14.42 26.52
N SER A 119 32.12 13.32 25.96
CA SER A 119 33.56 13.17 25.72
C SER A 119 34.10 14.13 24.65
N ARG A 120 33.29 14.48 23.64
CA ARG A 120 33.65 15.52 22.65
C ARG A 120 33.61 16.91 23.24
N GLU A 121 32.65 17.20 24.12
CA GLU A 121 32.58 18.49 24.82
C GLU A 121 33.73 18.67 25.82
N ALA A 122 34.11 17.62 26.55
CA ALA A 122 35.28 17.64 27.44
C ALA A 122 36.59 17.85 26.67
N ALA A 123 36.79 17.14 25.56
CA ALA A 123 37.98 17.31 24.71
C ALA A 123 38.10 18.73 24.12
N ASN A 124 36.96 19.37 23.80
CA ASN A 124 36.93 20.74 23.31
C ASN A 124 37.20 21.79 24.40
N GLN A 125 36.92 21.49 25.68
CA GLN A 125 37.21 22.40 26.80
C GLN A 125 38.69 22.34 27.24
N GLU A 126 39.32 21.17 27.19
CA GLU A 126 40.76 21.02 27.46
C GLU A 126 41.63 21.65 26.36
N GLY A 127 41.19 21.61 25.10
CA GLY A 127 41.86 22.29 23.99
C GLY A 127 41.84 23.82 24.07
N ALA A 128 40.89 24.42 24.80
CA ALA A 128 40.75 25.87 24.94
C ALA A 128 41.57 26.48 26.08
N THR A 129 42.17 25.67 26.97
CA THR A 129 42.93 26.14 28.15
C THR A 129 44.46 26.05 27.98
N HIS A 130 44.95 25.50 26.86
CA HIS A 130 46.37 25.42 26.51
C HIS A 130 46.74 26.21 25.23
N GLY A 131 45.92 27.17 24.82
CA GLY A 131 46.20 28.11 23.74
C GLY A 131 46.84 29.40 24.24
#